data_AF-A0A3G9JBB1-F1
#
_entry.id   AF-A0A3G9JBB1-F1
#
_cell.length_a   1.000
_cell.length_b   1.000
_cell.length_c   1.000
_cell.angle_alpha   90.00
_cell.angle_beta   90.00
_cell.angle_gamma   90.00
#
_symmetry.space_group_name_H-M   'P 1'
#
loop_
_entity.id
_entity.type
_entity.pdbx_description
1 polymer ?
#
loop_
_entity_poly.entity_id
_entity_poly.type
_entity_poly.pdbx_seq_one_letter_code
_entity_poly.pdbx_strand_id
1 'polypeptide(L)'
;MNVTQTDLNNIQNSANYKIKYCSDTIYYVTSSNGQKMAFTHGNIFTMFNAPDLQSSLSPLPVGHFVTRAIGYMLNNTLTPGQTVADLSGQGNPNGIDLSGLVSSVGSLITSGNLVSAVLDYIIKVTGIPENEPIILANGQTKTMADAKQIYSGLQDQWIADWGGGTNGEMITGKSAIADLSGTYIAWFAQQSALESNSNLIVLGHTHAPKLGITNGFVQYVNDGFECPSNPDVPPQTFTFAVIDTDTCQSNVCQVIKQNNSYQIVPFAAPPDSVISSMSMDYSCYVSIDNTQGKSTLTLTKPATNEHGYYVVSPPQQINPGEQVKFWLQDAPGLYGTQGSAVYSQVGGNSLTFDGSISLTR
;
A
#
# COMPACT_ATOMS: atom_id res chain seq x y z
N MET A 1 -20.99 -3.99 9.24
CA MET A 1 -21.98 -2.92 8.97
C MET A 1 -21.71 -2.47 7.55
N ASN A 2 -22.65 -2.64 6.62
CA ASN A 2 -22.41 -2.33 5.21
C ASN A 2 -22.94 -0.93 4.95
N VAL A 3 -22.04 0.06 4.86
CA VAL A 3 -22.39 1.43 4.45
C VAL A 3 -22.79 1.39 2.98
N THR A 4 -23.91 2.02 2.65
CA THR A 4 -24.44 2.13 1.29
C THR A 4 -24.38 3.57 0.78
N GLN A 5 -24.54 3.78 -0.53
CA GLN A 5 -24.70 5.13 -1.09
C GLN A 5 -25.89 5.87 -0.46
N THR A 6 -26.95 5.16 -0.08
CA THR A 6 -28.11 5.74 0.63
C THR A 6 -27.70 6.29 1.98
N ASP A 7 -26.87 5.56 2.74
CA ASP A 7 -26.38 6.02 4.04
C ASP A 7 -25.52 7.28 3.87
N LEU A 8 -24.64 7.31 2.86
CA LEU A 8 -23.79 8.46 2.56
C LEU A 8 -24.58 9.69 2.10
N ASN A 9 -25.69 9.50 1.37
CA ASN A 9 -26.56 10.60 0.94
C ASN A 9 -27.25 11.33 2.11
N ASN A 10 -27.31 10.71 3.29
CA ASN A 10 -27.86 11.34 4.49
C ASN A 10 -26.88 12.35 5.11
N ILE A 11 -25.62 12.37 4.69
CA ILE A 11 -24.60 13.31 5.18
C ILE A 11 -24.77 14.65 4.45
N GLN A 12 -25.36 15.63 5.14
CA GLN A 12 -25.59 16.97 4.62
C GLN A 12 -24.34 17.85 4.76
N ASN A 13 -24.09 18.72 3.77
CA ASN A 13 -23.08 19.77 3.85
C ASN A 13 -23.59 21.05 3.18
N SER A 14 -23.04 22.19 3.60
CA SER A 14 -23.50 23.53 3.17
C SER A 14 -23.28 23.83 1.69
N ALA A 15 -22.39 23.10 1.02
CA ALA A 15 -22.01 23.32 -0.38
C ALA A 15 -22.61 22.28 -1.34
N ASN A 16 -23.55 21.44 -0.87
CA ASN A 16 -24.20 20.38 -1.66
C ASN A 16 -23.22 19.39 -2.34
N TYR A 17 -22.03 19.20 -1.76
CA TYR A 17 -21.14 18.11 -2.18
C TYR A 17 -21.82 16.75 -1.94
N LYS A 18 -21.47 15.74 -2.73
CA LYS A 18 -21.96 14.37 -2.55
C LYS A 18 -20.79 13.46 -2.27
N ILE A 19 -20.92 12.61 -1.26
CA ILE A 19 -19.95 11.54 -1.01
C ILE A 19 -20.29 10.39 -1.95
N LYS A 20 -19.33 9.99 -2.78
CA LYS A 20 -19.48 8.84 -3.68
C LYS A 20 -19.04 7.58 -2.95
N TYR A 21 -19.93 6.61 -2.85
CA TYR A 21 -19.57 5.25 -2.48
C TYR A 21 -18.83 4.58 -3.65
N CYS A 22 -17.70 3.95 -3.36
CA CYS A 22 -17.02 3.06 -4.30
C CYS A 22 -16.89 1.68 -3.66
N SER A 23 -17.46 0.67 -4.31
CA SER A 23 -17.35 -0.73 -3.89
C SER A 23 -16.08 -1.40 -4.41
N ASP A 24 -15.42 -0.80 -5.38
CA ASP A 24 -14.23 -1.37 -6.00
C ASP A 24 -13.02 -1.17 -5.10
N THR A 25 -12.11 -2.15 -5.09
CA THR A 25 -10.86 -2.07 -4.34
C THR A 25 -10.02 -0.85 -4.74
N ILE A 26 -10.01 -0.51 -6.03
CA ILE A 26 -9.33 0.68 -6.56
C ILE A 26 -10.35 1.48 -7.35
N TYR A 27 -10.53 2.74 -6.98
CA TYR A 27 -11.32 3.70 -7.72
C TYR A 27 -10.44 4.44 -8.73
N TYR A 28 -10.78 4.32 -10.01
CA TYR A 28 -10.07 5.03 -11.08
C TYR A 28 -10.86 6.26 -11.54
N VAL A 29 -10.14 7.37 -11.76
CA VAL A 29 -10.67 8.60 -12.35
C VAL A 29 -9.81 8.98 -13.53
N THR A 30 -10.43 9.29 -14.67
CA THR A 30 -9.76 9.87 -15.83
C THR A 30 -10.18 11.32 -15.94
N SER A 31 -9.20 12.22 -15.99
CA SER A 31 -9.40 13.66 -16.17
C SER A 31 -9.90 13.97 -17.59
N SER A 32 -10.36 15.21 -17.78
CA SER A 32 -10.76 15.72 -19.10
C SER A 32 -9.64 15.70 -20.15
N ASN A 33 -8.38 15.73 -19.72
CA ASN A 33 -7.20 15.69 -20.59
C ASN A 33 -6.60 14.27 -20.78
N GLY A 34 -7.26 13.24 -20.24
CA GLY A 34 -6.85 11.84 -20.39
C GLY A 34 -5.86 11.33 -19.33
N GLN A 35 -5.44 12.17 -18.37
CA GLN A 35 -4.65 11.70 -17.21
C GLN A 35 -5.48 10.79 -16.32
N LYS A 36 -4.85 9.71 -15.83
CA LYS A 36 -5.52 8.72 -15.00
C LYS A 36 -5.04 8.81 -13.55
N MET A 37 -5.96 8.64 -12.62
CA MET A 37 -5.71 8.67 -11.19
C MET A 37 -6.26 7.40 -10.55
N ALA A 38 -5.55 6.85 -9.58
CA ALA A 38 -5.97 5.69 -8.80
C ALA A 38 -6.13 6.08 -7.33
N PHE A 39 -7.23 5.67 -6.72
CA PHE A 39 -7.52 5.90 -5.31
C PHE A 39 -7.80 4.55 -4.65
N THR A 40 -7.05 4.21 -3.62
CA THR A 40 -7.26 2.95 -2.90
C THR A 40 -6.77 3.04 -1.46
N HIS A 41 -7.09 2.03 -0.67
CA HIS A 41 -6.54 1.86 0.65
C HIS A 41 -5.27 1.03 0.54
N GLY A 42 -4.15 1.51 1.06
CA GLY A 42 -2.85 0.83 0.90
C GLY A 42 -2.74 -0.54 1.59
N ASN A 43 -3.74 -0.92 2.42
CA ASN A 43 -3.77 -2.24 3.07
C ASN A 43 -3.86 -3.39 2.06
N ILE A 44 -4.31 -3.12 0.84
CA ILE A 44 -4.38 -4.13 -0.21
C ILE A 44 -2.99 -4.61 -0.65
N PHE A 45 -1.95 -3.84 -0.34
CA PHE A 45 -0.55 -4.13 -0.68
C PHE A 45 0.24 -4.76 0.48
N THR A 46 -0.42 -4.98 1.63
CA THR A 46 0.25 -5.40 2.86
C THR A 46 -0.26 -6.76 3.30
N MET A 47 0.64 -7.72 3.49
CA MET A 47 0.31 -9.15 3.63
C MET A 47 -0.68 -9.45 4.75
N PHE A 48 -0.55 -8.80 5.91
CA PHE A 48 -1.38 -9.10 7.07
C PHE A 48 -2.71 -8.36 7.06
N ASN A 49 -2.81 -7.19 6.41
CA ASN A 49 -4.02 -6.36 6.39
C ASN A 49 -4.80 -6.43 5.07
N ALA A 50 -4.26 -7.04 4.02
CA ALA A 50 -4.98 -7.30 2.78
C ALA A 50 -6.06 -8.37 2.98
N PRO A 51 -7.24 -8.26 2.31
CA PRO A 51 -8.25 -9.30 2.35
C PRO A 51 -7.71 -10.67 1.89
N ASP A 52 -7.85 -11.71 2.72
CA ASP A 52 -7.44 -13.07 2.36
C ASP A 52 -8.63 -13.83 1.78
N LEU A 53 -8.64 -13.97 0.45
CA LEU A 53 -9.73 -14.61 -0.28
C LEU A 53 -9.68 -16.14 -0.26
N GLN A 54 -8.57 -16.74 0.17
CA GLN A 54 -8.35 -18.20 0.12
C GLN A 54 -8.52 -18.87 1.48
N SER A 55 -8.43 -18.11 2.58
CA SER A 55 -8.70 -18.65 3.91
C SER A 55 -10.15 -19.13 4.07
N SER A 56 -10.34 -20.05 5.02
CA SER A 56 -11.68 -20.49 5.46
C SER A 56 -12.54 -19.37 6.08
N LEU A 57 -11.94 -18.20 6.35
CA LEU A 57 -12.60 -17.01 6.89
C LEU A 57 -12.73 -15.88 5.87
N SER A 58 -12.54 -16.17 4.58
CA SER A 58 -12.57 -15.17 3.50
C SER A 58 -13.75 -14.18 3.63
N PRO A 59 -13.50 -12.86 3.52
CA PRO A 59 -12.24 -12.21 3.16
C PRO A 59 -11.41 -11.70 4.36
N LEU A 60 -11.58 -12.27 5.56
CA LEU A 60 -11.02 -11.74 6.79
C LEU A 60 -9.47 -11.79 6.81
N PRO A 61 -8.76 -10.68 7.09
CA PRO A 61 -7.31 -10.64 7.14
C PRO A 61 -6.73 -11.06 8.51
N VAL A 62 -5.44 -11.39 8.56
CA VAL A 62 -4.70 -11.63 9.83
C VAL A 62 -4.81 -10.43 10.78
N GLY A 63 -4.76 -9.22 10.23
CA GLY A 63 -4.89 -7.95 10.95
C GLY A 63 -6.20 -7.82 11.74
N HIS A 64 -7.24 -8.60 11.40
CA HIS A 64 -8.45 -8.68 12.22
C HIS A 64 -8.12 -9.21 13.63
N PHE A 65 -7.38 -10.32 13.72
CA PHE A 65 -7.00 -10.94 14.98
C PHE A 65 -6.07 -10.03 15.78
N VAL A 66 -5.17 -9.31 15.10
CA VAL A 66 -4.34 -8.26 15.72
C VAL A 66 -5.21 -7.18 16.35
N THR A 67 -6.21 -6.68 15.62
CA THR A 67 -7.14 -5.66 16.13
C THR A 67 -7.95 -6.16 17.33
N ARG A 68 -8.34 -7.45 17.34
CA ARG A 68 -9.04 -8.07 18.48
C ARG A 68 -8.16 -8.22 19.71
N ALA A 69 -6.90 -8.59 19.52
CA ALA A 69 -5.91 -8.64 20.60
C ALA A 69 -5.66 -7.26 21.22
N ILE A 70 -5.55 -6.21 20.38
CA ILE A 70 -5.46 -4.82 20.86
C ILE A 70 -6.72 -4.43 21.63
N GLY A 71 -7.90 -4.77 21.11
CA GLY A 71 -9.18 -4.53 21.80
C GLY A 71 -9.24 -5.22 23.18
N TYR A 72 -8.75 -6.45 23.29
CA TYR A 72 -8.63 -7.18 24.56
C TYR A 72 -7.73 -6.44 25.55
N MET A 73 -6.53 -6.03 25.12
CA MET A 73 -5.60 -5.27 25.93
C MET A 73 -6.24 -3.98 26.45
N LEU A 74 -6.86 -3.20 25.56
CA LEU A 74 -7.52 -1.95 25.95
C LEU A 74 -8.67 -2.19 26.93
N ASN A 75 -9.51 -3.19 26.69
CA ASN A 75 -10.62 -3.51 27.58
C ASN A 75 -10.15 -3.79 29.02
N ASN A 76 -8.97 -4.39 29.19
CA ASN A 76 -8.39 -4.64 30.51
C ASN A 76 -7.76 -3.40 31.17
N THR A 77 -7.63 -2.29 30.44
CA THR A 77 -7.14 -1.00 30.96
C THR A 77 -8.27 -0.01 31.29
N LEU A 78 -9.48 -0.25 30.77
CA LEU A 78 -10.62 0.63 30.97
C LEU A 78 -11.19 0.49 32.38
N THR A 79 -11.58 1.62 32.97
CA THR A 79 -12.37 1.63 34.21
C THR A 79 -13.87 1.41 33.92
N PRO A 80 -14.69 0.96 34.89
CA PRO A 80 -16.12 0.76 34.67
C PRO A 80 -16.82 2.03 34.15
N GLY A 81 -17.51 1.90 33.02
CA GLY A 81 -18.22 3.01 32.36
C GLY A 81 -17.36 3.83 31.40
N GLN A 82 -16.06 3.55 31.33
CA GLN A 82 -15.14 4.15 30.36
C GLN A 82 -15.17 3.38 29.03
N THR A 83 -14.93 4.08 27.94
CA THR A 83 -14.73 3.52 26.60
C THR A 83 -13.32 3.82 26.11
N VAL A 84 -12.88 3.13 25.05
CA VAL A 84 -11.60 3.47 24.40
C VAL A 84 -11.56 4.92 23.97
N ALA A 85 -12.69 5.56 23.63
CA ALA A 85 -12.73 6.96 23.23
C ALA A 85 -12.30 7.95 24.32
N ASP A 86 -12.35 7.52 25.59
CA ASP A 86 -12.01 8.36 26.74
C ASP A 86 -10.50 8.30 27.09
N LEU A 87 -9.73 7.44 26.42
CA LEU A 87 -8.28 7.38 26.58
C LEU A 87 -7.60 8.46 25.71
N SER A 88 -6.46 8.98 26.14
CA SER A 88 -5.66 9.93 25.35
C SER A 88 -4.92 9.23 24.21
N GLY A 89 -4.73 9.90 23.06
CA GLY A 89 -3.91 9.39 21.96
C GLY A 89 -4.55 8.23 21.18
N GLN A 90 -5.84 8.00 21.38
CA GLN A 90 -6.61 6.97 20.70
C GLN A 90 -6.81 7.40 19.25
N GLY A 91 -6.71 6.48 18.29
CA GLY A 91 -6.73 6.81 16.86
C GLY A 91 -5.40 6.65 16.14
N ASN A 92 -4.32 6.54 16.90
CA ASN A 92 -3.01 6.04 16.48
C ASN A 92 -2.86 4.60 17.02
N PRO A 93 -2.23 3.64 16.33
CA PRO A 93 -1.90 2.33 16.93
C PRO A 93 -1.33 2.54 18.33
N ASN A 94 -1.99 1.94 19.33
CA ASN A 94 -1.91 2.27 20.76
C ASN A 94 -0.53 1.98 21.42
N GLY A 95 0.56 2.45 20.84
CA GLY A 95 1.92 2.29 21.35
C GLY A 95 2.52 0.90 21.15
N ILE A 96 1.87 0.00 20.37
CA ILE A 96 2.49 -1.28 20.03
C ILE A 96 3.54 -1.04 18.95
N ASP A 97 4.79 -0.99 19.40
CA ASP A 97 5.93 -0.95 18.51
C ASP A 97 6.16 -2.31 17.86
N LEU A 98 5.91 -2.40 16.55
CA LEU A 98 6.17 -3.58 15.73
C LEU A 98 7.54 -3.52 15.03
N SER A 99 8.30 -2.44 15.20
CA SER A 99 9.59 -2.24 14.52
C SER A 99 10.60 -3.32 14.85
N GLY A 100 10.55 -3.90 16.06
CA GLY A 100 11.39 -5.03 16.47
C GLY A 100 11.21 -6.30 15.63
N LEU A 101 10.10 -6.46 14.92
CA LEU A 101 9.89 -7.57 13.99
C LEU A 101 10.47 -7.31 12.60
N VAL A 102 10.66 -6.03 12.21
CA VAL A 102 11.11 -5.63 10.86
C VAL A 102 12.45 -6.27 10.53
N SER A 103 13.42 -6.25 11.46
CA SER A 103 14.74 -6.85 11.24
C SER A 103 14.71 -8.37 11.07
N SER A 104 13.63 -9.02 11.54
CA SER A 104 13.48 -10.48 11.52
C SER A 104 12.73 -10.97 10.28
N VAL A 105 12.05 -10.09 9.53
CA VAL A 105 11.19 -10.47 8.39
C VAL A 105 11.94 -11.34 7.39
N GLY A 106 13.16 -10.96 6.99
CA GLY A 106 13.94 -11.74 6.02
C GLY A 106 14.15 -13.20 6.47
N SER A 107 14.58 -13.40 7.73
CA SER A 107 14.76 -14.74 8.28
C SER A 107 13.45 -15.52 8.44
N LEU A 108 12.36 -14.81 8.81
CA LEU A 108 11.06 -15.41 9.04
C LEU A 108 10.42 -15.90 7.75
N ILE A 109 10.59 -15.15 6.65
CA ILE A 109 10.15 -15.55 5.32
C ILE A 109 10.83 -16.84 4.90
N THR A 110 12.17 -16.91 4.97
CA THR A 110 12.89 -18.13 4.61
C THR A 110 12.50 -19.33 5.46
N SER A 111 12.09 -19.11 6.71
CA SER A 111 11.66 -20.18 7.62
C SER A 111 10.17 -20.57 7.50
N GLY A 112 9.35 -19.81 6.77
CA GLY A 112 7.91 -20.04 6.65
C GLY A 112 7.09 -19.71 7.91
N ASN A 113 7.67 -18.99 8.89
CA ASN A 113 7.06 -18.78 10.21
C ASN A 113 6.53 -17.36 10.44
N LEU A 114 6.47 -16.53 9.39
CA LEU A 114 6.24 -15.10 9.55
C LEU A 114 4.87 -14.76 10.18
N VAL A 115 3.78 -15.41 9.75
CA VAL A 115 2.44 -15.19 10.33
C VAL A 115 2.39 -15.57 11.81
N SER A 116 2.89 -16.76 12.15
CA SER A 116 2.93 -17.23 13.54
C SER A 116 3.77 -16.32 14.42
N ALA A 117 4.93 -15.87 13.94
CA ALA A 117 5.80 -14.96 14.67
C ALA A 117 5.14 -13.60 14.96
N VAL A 118 4.39 -13.05 14.01
CA VAL A 118 3.60 -11.82 14.23
C VAL A 118 2.52 -12.06 15.27
N LEU A 119 1.73 -13.14 15.13
CA LEU A 119 0.67 -13.44 16.09
C LEU A 119 1.22 -13.74 17.50
N ASP A 120 2.36 -14.42 17.62
CA ASP A 120 3.05 -14.65 18.89
C ASP A 120 3.51 -13.36 19.55
N TYR A 121 4.07 -12.44 18.76
CA TYR A 121 4.44 -11.13 19.26
C TYR A 121 3.21 -10.37 19.77
N ILE A 122 2.13 -10.38 18.99
CA ILE A 122 0.88 -9.71 19.37
C ILE A 122 0.27 -10.33 20.64
N ILE A 123 0.22 -11.65 20.76
CA ILE A 123 -0.19 -12.36 21.99
C ILE A 123 0.62 -11.86 23.17
N LYS A 124 1.96 -11.82 23.03
CA LYS A 124 2.86 -11.40 24.09
C LYS A 124 2.65 -9.94 24.53
N VAL A 125 2.52 -9.00 23.60
CA VAL A 125 2.42 -7.57 23.93
C VAL A 125 1.03 -7.15 24.40
N THR A 126 -0.02 -7.83 23.94
CA THR A 126 -1.41 -7.54 24.34
C THR A 126 -1.87 -8.33 25.57
N GLY A 127 -1.19 -9.44 25.87
CA GLY A 127 -1.54 -10.34 26.95
C GLY A 127 -2.81 -11.16 26.70
N ILE A 128 -3.35 -11.15 25.48
CA ILE A 128 -4.51 -11.98 25.14
C ILE A 128 -4.14 -13.47 25.28
N PRO A 129 -4.92 -14.29 26.02
CA PRO A 129 -4.71 -15.73 26.02
C PRO A 129 -4.84 -16.30 24.61
N GLU A 130 -3.98 -17.24 24.24
CA GLU A 130 -3.99 -17.80 22.89
C GLU A 130 -5.33 -18.47 22.52
N ASN A 131 -6.01 -19.02 23.54
CA ASN A 131 -7.32 -19.66 23.43
C ASN A 131 -8.50 -18.73 23.77
N GLU A 132 -8.26 -17.42 23.90
CA GLU A 132 -9.33 -16.45 24.17
C GLU A 132 -10.37 -16.48 23.03
N PRO A 133 -11.67 -16.63 23.34
CA PRO A 133 -12.73 -16.62 22.33
C PRO A 133 -12.87 -15.28 21.62
N ILE A 134 -12.72 -15.29 20.30
CA ILE A 134 -12.96 -14.15 19.40
C ILE A 134 -14.20 -14.45 18.57
N ILE A 135 -15.27 -13.67 18.80
CA ILE A 135 -16.53 -13.78 18.05
C ILE A 135 -16.43 -12.98 16.75
N LEU A 136 -16.57 -13.67 15.62
CA LEU A 136 -16.53 -13.10 14.28
C LEU A 136 -17.90 -12.55 13.88
N ALA A 137 -17.91 -11.68 12.86
CA ALA A 137 -19.15 -11.05 12.37
C ALA A 137 -20.18 -12.07 11.81
N ASN A 138 -19.74 -13.24 11.38
CA ASN A 138 -20.59 -14.34 10.92
C ASN A 138 -21.08 -15.24 12.07
N GLY A 139 -20.80 -14.90 13.32
CA GLY A 139 -21.18 -15.67 14.52
C GLY A 139 -20.26 -16.85 14.85
N GLN A 140 -19.25 -17.13 14.04
CA GLN A 140 -18.24 -18.13 14.39
C GLN A 140 -17.36 -17.64 15.55
N THR A 141 -16.89 -18.57 16.38
CA THR A 141 -15.89 -18.32 17.41
C THR A 141 -14.56 -18.90 16.97
N LYS A 142 -13.50 -18.09 17.05
CA LYS A 142 -12.12 -18.46 16.76
C LYS A 142 -11.19 -18.00 17.87
N THR A 143 -9.95 -18.42 17.83
CA THR A 143 -8.89 -18.06 18.78
C THR A 143 -7.64 -17.59 18.04
N MET A 144 -6.64 -17.10 18.77
CA MET A 144 -5.35 -16.79 18.16
C MET A 144 -4.63 -18.08 17.68
N ALA A 145 -4.80 -19.20 18.39
CA ALA A 145 -4.33 -20.52 17.94
C ALA A 145 -4.95 -20.92 16.59
N ASP A 146 -6.27 -20.74 16.45
CA ASP A 146 -6.95 -21.03 15.17
C ASP A 146 -6.41 -20.13 14.04
N ALA A 147 -6.18 -18.84 14.32
CA ALA A 147 -5.67 -17.90 13.32
C ALA A 147 -4.31 -18.34 12.76
N LYS A 148 -3.38 -18.78 13.62
CA LYS A 148 -2.08 -19.30 13.18
C LYS A 148 -2.23 -20.48 12.20
N GLN A 149 -3.19 -21.37 12.45
CA GLN A 149 -3.44 -22.51 11.56
C GLN A 149 -4.11 -22.06 10.25
N ILE A 150 -5.14 -21.22 10.33
CA ILE A 150 -5.93 -20.75 9.18
C ILE A 150 -5.05 -20.01 8.17
N TYR A 151 -4.12 -19.19 8.65
CA TYR A 151 -3.26 -18.35 7.80
C TYR A 151 -1.84 -18.92 7.62
N SER A 152 -1.60 -20.18 7.96
CA SER A 152 -0.28 -20.81 7.84
C SER A 152 0.28 -20.82 6.42
N GLY A 153 -0.59 -20.89 5.40
CA GLY A 153 -0.21 -20.82 3.98
C GLY A 153 -0.17 -19.42 3.37
N LEU A 154 -0.48 -18.37 4.12
CA LEU A 154 -0.62 -17.01 3.58
C LEU A 154 0.70 -16.51 2.95
N GLN A 155 1.83 -16.81 3.58
CA GLN A 155 3.14 -16.39 3.08
C GLN A 155 3.44 -17.03 1.72
N ASP A 156 3.26 -18.34 1.60
CA ASP A 156 3.51 -19.07 0.35
C ASP A 156 2.59 -18.58 -0.77
N GLN A 157 1.34 -18.26 -0.41
CA GLN A 157 0.38 -17.70 -1.35
C GLN A 157 0.84 -16.34 -1.88
N TRP A 158 1.27 -15.43 -1.01
CA TRP A 158 1.82 -14.14 -1.43
C TRP A 158 3.06 -14.28 -2.29
N ILE A 159 3.98 -15.19 -1.93
CA ILE A 159 5.16 -15.48 -2.74
C ILE A 159 4.74 -15.93 -4.14
N ALA A 160 3.76 -16.82 -4.26
CA ALA A 160 3.25 -17.30 -5.53
C ALA A 160 2.56 -16.20 -6.36
N ASP A 161 1.72 -15.37 -5.73
CA ASP A 161 1.02 -14.25 -6.38
C ASP A 161 2.00 -13.20 -6.93
N TRP A 162 3.17 -13.05 -6.28
CA TRP A 162 4.27 -12.20 -6.75
C TRP A 162 5.27 -12.92 -7.66
N GLY A 163 4.84 -14.00 -8.32
CA GLY A 163 5.61 -14.70 -9.36
C GLY A 163 6.56 -15.79 -8.85
N GLY A 164 6.59 -16.04 -7.54
CA GLY A 164 7.39 -17.09 -6.92
C GLY A 164 8.89 -16.78 -6.86
N GLY A 165 9.63 -17.77 -6.32
CA GLY A 165 11.09 -17.71 -6.17
C GLY A 165 11.56 -16.50 -5.36
N THR A 166 12.81 -16.10 -5.58
CA THR A 166 13.47 -15.02 -4.82
C THR A 166 12.78 -13.66 -4.98
N ASN A 167 12.18 -13.38 -6.14
CA ASN A 167 11.44 -12.13 -6.36
C ASN A 167 10.15 -12.11 -5.53
N GLY A 168 9.38 -13.21 -5.57
CA GLY A 168 8.17 -13.35 -4.75
C GLY A 168 8.46 -13.28 -3.26
N GLU A 169 9.55 -13.90 -2.79
CA GLU A 169 10.03 -13.80 -1.40
C GLU A 169 10.36 -12.36 -1.00
N MET A 170 11.10 -11.64 -1.86
CA MET A 170 11.48 -10.25 -1.58
C MET A 170 10.29 -9.30 -1.56
N ILE A 171 9.35 -9.43 -2.52
CA ILE A 171 8.17 -8.56 -2.58
C ILE A 171 7.23 -8.86 -1.41
N THR A 172 7.05 -10.14 -1.05
CA THR A 172 6.36 -10.54 0.18
C THR A 172 7.05 -9.99 1.44
N GLY A 173 8.38 -9.91 1.44
CA GLY A 173 9.14 -9.20 2.48
C GLY A 173 8.83 -7.72 2.56
N LYS A 174 8.75 -7.03 1.41
CA LYS A 174 8.34 -5.63 1.36
C LYS A 174 6.92 -5.44 1.89
N SER A 175 5.98 -6.30 1.53
CA SER A 175 4.58 -6.19 1.98
C SER A 175 4.43 -6.42 3.49
N ALA A 176 5.14 -7.39 4.05
CA ALA A 176 5.18 -7.60 5.50
C ALA A 176 5.85 -6.44 6.25
N ILE A 177 6.95 -5.91 5.73
CA ILE A 177 7.61 -4.73 6.33
C ILE A 177 6.70 -3.49 6.26
N ALA A 178 5.91 -3.37 5.20
CA ALA A 178 4.91 -2.31 5.04
C ALA A 178 3.82 -2.39 6.11
N ASP A 179 3.31 -3.58 6.44
CA ASP A 179 2.39 -3.75 7.59
C ASP A 179 3.02 -3.29 8.92
N LEU A 180 4.29 -3.66 9.15
CA LEU A 180 4.95 -3.47 10.45
C LEU A 180 5.44 -2.04 10.68
N SER A 181 5.69 -1.27 9.61
CA SER A 181 6.36 0.03 9.72
C SER A 181 5.91 1.09 8.71
N GLY A 182 5.06 0.74 7.74
CA GLY A 182 4.74 1.58 6.58
C GLY A 182 5.86 1.70 5.53
N THR A 183 7.06 1.14 5.79
CA THR A 183 8.17 1.14 4.83
C THR A 183 7.77 0.36 3.56
N TYR A 184 8.13 0.87 2.38
CA TYR A 184 7.77 0.32 1.06
C TYR A 184 6.34 0.56 0.57
N ILE A 185 5.48 1.28 1.31
CA ILE A 185 4.16 1.62 0.76
C ILE A 185 4.27 2.44 -0.54
N ALA A 186 5.21 3.39 -0.61
CA ALA A 186 5.50 4.10 -1.85
C ALA A 186 6.02 3.21 -2.99
N TRP A 187 6.70 2.11 -2.68
CA TRP A 187 7.13 1.12 -3.68
C TRP A 187 5.90 0.48 -4.36
N PHE A 188 4.93 0.02 -3.56
CA PHE A 188 3.68 -0.55 -4.07
C PHE A 188 2.81 0.51 -4.76
N ALA A 189 2.77 1.73 -4.23
CA ALA A 189 2.07 2.84 -4.85
C ALA A 189 2.58 3.08 -6.27
N GLN A 190 3.90 3.18 -6.44
CA GLN A 190 4.51 3.35 -7.76
C GLN A 190 4.24 2.16 -8.68
N GLN A 191 4.45 0.94 -8.21
CA GLN A 191 4.19 -0.27 -9.01
C GLN A 191 2.74 -0.28 -9.52
N SER A 192 1.75 -0.09 -8.63
CA SER A 192 0.32 -0.06 -9.00
C SER A 192 -0.03 1.10 -9.94
N ALA A 193 0.56 2.29 -9.73
CA ALA A 193 0.35 3.42 -10.61
C ALA A 193 0.90 3.15 -12.02
N LEU A 194 2.08 2.53 -12.14
CA LEU A 194 2.67 2.19 -13.43
C LEU A 194 1.88 1.10 -14.16
N GLU A 195 1.46 0.04 -13.46
CA GLU A 195 0.64 -1.03 -14.05
C GLU A 195 -0.71 -0.53 -14.56
N SER A 196 -1.32 0.39 -13.83
CA SER A 196 -2.59 0.99 -14.21
C SER A 196 -2.45 2.18 -15.17
N ASN A 197 -1.22 2.56 -15.52
CA ASN A 197 -0.88 3.78 -16.27
C ASN A 197 -1.49 5.05 -15.66
N SER A 198 -1.51 5.13 -14.33
CA SER A 198 -1.98 6.29 -13.57
C SER A 198 -0.85 7.30 -13.38
N ASN A 199 -1.19 8.58 -13.53
CA ASN A 199 -0.31 9.72 -13.28
C ASN A 199 -0.18 10.03 -11.78
N LEU A 200 -1.25 9.75 -11.02
CA LEU A 200 -1.35 9.96 -9.59
C LEU A 200 -1.95 8.72 -8.94
N ILE A 201 -1.39 8.32 -7.80
CA ILE A 201 -2.00 7.35 -6.91
C ILE A 201 -2.17 7.95 -5.51
N VAL A 202 -3.36 7.78 -4.96
CA VAL A 202 -3.71 8.19 -3.60
C VAL A 202 -3.93 6.93 -2.77
N LEU A 203 -3.16 6.78 -1.70
CA LEU A 203 -3.31 5.72 -0.72
C LEU A 203 -3.79 6.31 0.60
N GLY A 204 -4.79 5.68 1.24
CA GLY A 204 -5.01 5.82 2.68
C GLY A 204 -4.56 4.53 3.34
N HIS A 205 -3.47 4.52 4.12
CA HIS A 205 -3.05 3.30 4.84
C HIS A 205 -2.13 3.56 6.00
N THR A 206 -1.08 4.35 5.79
CA THR A 206 -0.15 4.65 6.88
C THR A 206 -0.69 5.85 7.62
N HIS A 207 -0.67 5.81 8.95
CA HIS A 207 -0.97 6.97 9.80
C HIS A 207 -0.02 8.17 9.57
N ALA A 208 0.98 8.02 8.70
CA ALA A 208 1.91 9.06 8.30
C ALA A 208 1.53 9.67 6.93
N PRO A 209 1.13 10.96 6.88
CA PRO A 209 0.90 11.66 5.60
C PRO A 209 2.17 11.77 4.76
N LYS A 210 2.04 11.58 3.45
CA LYS A 210 3.13 11.66 2.47
C LYS A 210 2.70 12.44 1.23
N LEU A 211 3.62 13.22 0.67
CA LEU A 211 3.40 13.90 -0.60
C LEU A 211 4.60 13.71 -1.52
N GLY A 212 4.39 12.95 -2.58
CA GLY A 212 5.40 12.58 -3.56
C GLY A 212 6.30 11.41 -3.14
N ILE A 213 7.09 10.95 -4.10
CA ILE A 213 8.10 9.92 -3.93
C ILE A 213 9.44 10.52 -4.36
N THR A 214 10.46 10.38 -3.53
CA THR A 214 11.81 10.84 -3.85
C THR A 214 12.32 10.10 -5.09
N ASN A 215 12.66 10.84 -6.15
CA ASN A 215 13.03 10.30 -7.47
C ASN A 215 11.97 9.38 -8.10
N GLY A 216 10.70 9.50 -7.70
CA GLY A 216 9.61 8.68 -8.22
C GLY A 216 9.17 9.08 -9.63
N PHE A 217 8.53 8.14 -10.32
CA PHE A 217 8.06 8.28 -11.70
C PHE A 217 6.56 8.62 -11.83
N VAL A 218 5.87 8.72 -10.68
CA VAL A 218 4.44 9.01 -10.55
C VAL A 218 4.20 10.00 -9.40
N GLN A 219 3.07 10.71 -9.44
CA GLN A 219 2.61 11.47 -8.29
C GLN A 219 2.01 10.52 -7.26
N TYR A 220 2.27 10.79 -5.98
CA TYR A 220 1.83 9.97 -4.87
C TYR A 220 1.32 10.85 -3.74
N VAL A 221 0.21 10.44 -3.15
CA VAL A 221 -0.28 11.02 -1.90
C VAL A 221 -0.62 9.89 -0.94
N ASN A 222 -0.12 10.00 0.28
CA ASN A 222 -0.69 9.32 1.41
C ASN A 222 -1.38 10.38 2.25
N ASP A 223 -2.70 10.32 2.35
CA ASP A 223 -3.42 11.36 3.09
C ASP A 223 -3.10 11.31 4.59
N GLY A 224 -2.68 10.15 5.10
CA GLY A 224 -2.32 9.96 6.50
C GLY A 224 -3.54 10.13 7.39
N PHE A 225 -3.94 9.10 8.11
CA PHE A 225 -5.13 9.23 8.95
C PHE A 225 -4.93 8.64 10.33
N GLU A 226 -5.00 9.50 11.34
CA GLU A 226 -5.25 9.09 12.71
C GLU A 226 -6.77 9.15 12.91
N CYS A 227 -7.38 8.08 13.45
CA CYS A 227 -8.83 7.95 13.68
C CYS A 227 -9.21 8.31 15.13
N PRO A 228 -8.86 9.46 15.71
CA PRO A 228 -9.10 9.64 17.12
C PRO A 228 -10.58 9.79 17.40
N SER A 229 -11.05 9.14 18.47
CA SER A 229 -12.46 9.18 18.85
C SER A 229 -12.88 10.54 19.38
N ASN A 230 -11.91 11.34 19.82
CA ASN A 230 -12.04 12.75 20.16
C ASN A 230 -10.97 13.52 19.35
N PRO A 231 -11.22 14.74 18.85
CA PRO A 231 -10.18 15.51 18.17
C PRO A 231 -9.12 15.98 19.18
N ASP A 232 -8.17 15.10 19.47
CA ASP A 232 -7.00 15.30 20.32
C ASP A 232 -5.87 15.96 19.50
N VAL A 233 -6.24 17.07 18.87
CA VAL A 233 -5.37 17.94 18.09
C VAL A 233 -5.02 19.16 18.95
N PRO A 234 -3.80 19.31 19.49
CA PRO A 234 -2.64 18.39 19.51
C PRO A 234 -2.74 17.26 20.59
N PRO A 235 -1.90 16.19 20.53
CA PRO A 235 -0.72 15.99 19.67
C PRO A 235 -0.98 15.33 18.30
N GLN A 236 -2.19 14.84 18.04
CA GLN A 236 -2.47 14.06 16.83
C GLN A 236 -2.50 14.93 15.57
N THR A 237 -2.05 14.33 14.47
CA THR A 237 -1.97 14.97 13.16
C THR A 237 -3.11 14.45 12.30
N PHE A 238 -4.19 15.22 12.24
CA PHE A 238 -5.33 14.90 11.39
C PHE A 238 -5.16 15.54 10.02
N THR A 239 -4.86 14.72 9.02
CA THR A 239 -4.61 15.17 7.64
C THR A 239 -5.65 14.65 6.66
N PHE A 240 -5.77 15.35 5.53
CA PHE A 240 -6.53 14.91 4.38
C PHE A 240 -5.92 15.48 3.10
N ALA A 241 -6.14 14.78 1.99
CA ALA A 241 -5.68 15.22 0.68
C ALA A 241 -6.80 15.92 -0.11
N VAL A 242 -6.43 16.98 -0.82
CA VAL A 242 -7.29 17.62 -1.83
C VAL A 242 -6.64 17.40 -3.19
N ILE A 243 -7.39 16.78 -4.10
CA ILE A 243 -6.94 16.44 -5.45
C ILE A 243 -7.74 17.24 -6.47
N ASP A 244 -7.04 17.97 -7.32
CA ASP A 244 -7.62 18.55 -8.53
C ASP A 244 -7.64 17.47 -9.62
N THR A 245 -8.84 17.03 -10.00
CA THR A 245 -9.02 15.93 -10.93
C THR A 245 -8.72 16.28 -12.38
N ASP A 246 -8.64 17.56 -12.75
CA ASP A 246 -8.31 17.97 -14.12
C ASP A 246 -6.81 18.13 -14.34
N THR A 247 -6.08 18.55 -13.30
CA THR A 247 -4.63 18.79 -13.36
C THR A 247 -3.79 17.69 -12.69
N CYS A 248 -4.44 16.75 -12.00
CA CYS A 248 -3.82 15.75 -11.13
C CYS A 248 -2.93 16.37 -10.03
N GLN A 249 -3.11 17.65 -9.70
CA GLN A 249 -2.38 18.27 -8.59
C GLN A 249 -2.96 17.83 -7.25
N SER A 250 -2.07 17.69 -6.27
CA SER A 250 -2.41 17.23 -4.93
C SER A 250 -1.85 18.16 -3.87
N ASN A 251 -2.64 18.38 -2.82
CA ASN A 251 -2.23 19.10 -1.63
C ASN A 251 -2.65 18.32 -0.38
N VAL A 252 -1.82 18.34 0.65
CA VAL A 252 -2.18 17.80 1.96
C VAL A 252 -2.50 18.97 2.89
N CYS A 253 -3.62 18.86 3.58
CA CYS A 253 -4.05 19.80 4.60
C CYS A 253 -4.08 19.08 5.95
N GLN A 254 -3.88 19.83 7.03
CA GLN A 254 -4.09 19.35 8.40
C GLN A 254 -5.18 20.17 9.09
N VAL A 255 -5.86 19.55 10.04
CA VAL A 255 -6.71 20.24 11.00
C VAL A 255 -5.85 20.65 12.19
N ILE A 256 -5.95 21.91 12.61
CA ILE A 256 -5.34 22.44 13.83
C ILE A 256 -6.42 23.02 14.75
N LYS A 257 -6.15 23.05 16.05
CA LYS A 257 -7.00 23.73 17.03
C LYS A 257 -6.39 25.07 17.43
N GLN A 258 -7.07 26.16 17.09
CA GLN A 258 -6.66 27.52 17.44
C GLN A 258 -7.84 28.30 18.03
N ASN A 259 -7.63 28.99 19.16
CA ASN A 259 -8.65 29.81 19.82
C ASN A 259 -9.99 29.08 20.07
N ASN A 260 -9.95 27.83 20.55
CA ASN A 260 -11.10 26.94 20.75
C ASN A 260 -11.92 26.63 19.47
N SER A 261 -11.33 26.85 18.28
CA SER A 261 -11.92 26.50 16.99
C SER A 261 -11.00 25.57 16.20
N TYR A 262 -11.57 24.74 15.33
CA TYR A 262 -10.80 23.94 14.39
C TYR A 262 -10.62 24.71 13.09
N GLN A 263 -9.40 24.71 12.57
CA GLN A 263 -9.04 25.34 11.31
C GLN A 263 -8.33 24.33 10.42
N ILE A 264 -8.47 24.51 9.11
CA ILE A 264 -7.75 23.74 8.10
C ILE A 264 -6.60 24.61 7.61
N VAL A 265 -5.38 24.06 7.64
CA VAL A 265 -4.19 24.74 7.13
C VAL A 265 -3.40 23.80 6.21
N PRO A 266 -2.61 24.32 5.26
CA PRO A 266 -1.70 23.50 4.48
C PRO A 266 -0.74 22.71 5.37
N PHE A 267 -0.43 21.48 4.96
CA PHE A 267 0.52 20.61 5.64
C PHE A 267 1.64 20.18 4.69
N ALA A 268 2.88 20.46 5.07
CA ALA A 268 4.06 20.08 4.30
C ALA A 268 4.41 18.61 4.59
N ALA A 269 3.64 17.68 4.02
CA ALA A 269 3.92 16.26 4.15
C ALA A 269 5.28 15.92 3.48
N PRO A 270 6.15 15.16 4.16
CA PRO A 270 7.42 14.76 3.56
C PRO A 270 7.19 13.78 2.40
N PRO A 271 8.11 13.73 1.42
CA PRO A 271 8.07 12.68 0.42
C PRO A 271 8.36 11.31 1.06
N ASP A 272 7.94 10.27 0.37
CA ASP A 272 8.31 8.89 0.70
C ASP A 272 9.40 8.37 -0.25
N SER A 273 9.77 7.10 -0.12
CA SER A 273 10.82 6.46 -0.90
C SER A 273 10.43 5.04 -1.31
N VAL A 274 10.76 4.66 -2.55
CA VAL A 274 10.58 3.28 -3.03
C VAL A 274 11.61 2.31 -2.47
N ILE A 275 12.69 2.83 -1.87
CA ILE A 275 13.72 2.04 -1.19
C ILE A 275 13.75 2.39 0.30
N SER A 276 14.26 1.46 1.12
CA SER A 276 14.55 1.76 2.53
C SER A 276 15.70 2.78 2.65
N SER A 277 15.75 3.51 3.76
CA SER A 277 16.79 4.51 4.04
C SER A 277 18.22 3.95 4.10
N MET A 278 18.37 2.63 4.25
CA MET A 278 19.67 1.94 4.30
C MET A 278 20.10 1.35 2.95
N SER A 279 19.30 1.55 1.90
CA SER A 279 19.56 1.03 0.56
C SER A 279 19.81 2.16 -0.45
N MET A 280 20.36 1.80 -1.60
CA MET A 280 20.45 2.67 -2.77
C MET A 280 19.54 2.10 -3.84
N ASP A 281 18.91 2.95 -4.63
CA ASP A 281 18.03 2.57 -5.71
C ASP A 281 18.78 2.64 -7.03
N TYR A 282 18.95 1.50 -7.68
CA TYR A 282 19.55 1.42 -9.01
C TYR A 282 18.49 1.05 -10.06
N SER A 283 17.26 1.53 -9.86
CA SER A 283 16.14 1.34 -10.79
C SER A 283 16.32 2.05 -12.13
N CYS A 284 15.79 1.42 -13.18
CA CYS A 284 15.49 2.04 -14.46
C CYS A 284 13.98 2.21 -14.62
N TYR A 285 13.53 3.47 -14.78
CA TYR A 285 12.17 3.80 -15.17
C TYR A 285 12.13 4.15 -16.65
N VAL A 286 11.23 3.52 -17.38
CA VAL A 286 11.13 3.70 -18.83
C VAL A 286 9.74 4.16 -19.19
N SER A 287 9.64 5.16 -20.07
CA SER A 287 8.40 5.54 -20.72
C SER A 287 8.57 5.46 -22.24
N ILE A 288 7.60 4.82 -22.89
CA ILE A 288 7.50 4.80 -24.35
C ILE A 288 6.24 5.58 -24.71
N ASP A 289 6.43 6.65 -25.47
CA ASP A 289 5.37 7.50 -25.96
C ASP A 289 5.03 7.13 -27.42
N ASN A 290 3.87 6.51 -27.62
CA ASN A 290 3.31 6.21 -28.93
C ASN A 290 2.06 7.08 -29.21
N THR A 291 1.92 8.22 -28.53
CA THR A 291 0.75 9.10 -28.66
C THR A 291 0.63 9.70 -30.06
N GLN A 292 1.77 9.97 -30.70
CA GLN A 292 1.88 10.42 -32.09
C GLN A 292 2.23 9.27 -33.06
N GLY A 293 2.22 8.03 -32.57
CA GLY A 293 2.48 6.84 -33.36
C GLY A 293 1.43 6.61 -34.43
N LYS A 294 1.82 5.94 -35.51
CA LYS A 294 0.89 5.55 -36.61
C LYS A 294 0.53 4.07 -36.60
N SER A 295 1.21 3.28 -35.77
CA SER A 295 1.08 1.83 -35.71
C SER A 295 1.28 1.35 -34.28
N THR A 296 0.70 0.18 -33.98
CA THR A 296 0.92 -0.49 -32.70
C THR A 296 2.36 -1.01 -32.64
N LEU A 297 3.05 -0.71 -31.54
CA LEU A 297 4.35 -1.30 -31.22
C LEU A 297 4.09 -2.65 -30.54
N THR A 298 4.69 -3.72 -31.06
CA THR A 298 4.55 -5.07 -30.50
C THR A 298 5.89 -5.57 -30.01
N LEU A 299 5.92 -6.05 -28.76
CA LEU A 299 7.10 -6.64 -28.15
C LEU A 299 7.49 -7.91 -28.94
N THR A 300 8.70 -7.94 -29.50
CA THR A 300 9.13 -9.00 -30.43
C THR A 300 9.48 -10.31 -29.73
N LYS A 301 9.88 -10.22 -28.46
CA LYS A 301 10.28 -11.34 -27.60
C LYS A 301 10.05 -10.93 -26.14
N PRO A 302 9.83 -11.88 -25.22
CA PRO A 302 9.77 -11.57 -23.79
C PRO A 302 10.96 -10.70 -23.38
N ALA A 303 10.69 -9.67 -22.58
CA ALA A 303 11.74 -8.80 -22.05
C ALA A 303 12.75 -9.63 -21.25
N THR A 304 14.02 -9.27 -21.34
CA THR A 304 15.10 -9.98 -20.64
C THR A 304 15.79 -9.06 -19.65
N ASN A 305 16.35 -9.63 -18.60
CA ASN A 305 17.16 -8.96 -17.60
C ASN A 305 18.39 -9.82 -17.32
N GLU A 306 19.57 -9.20 -17.33
CA GLU A 306 20.82 -9.82 -16.88
C GLU A 306 21.01 -9.56 -15.37
N HIS A 307 20.61 -8.37 -14.91
CA HIS A 307 20.65 -7.96 -13.51
C HIS A 307 19.36 -7.24 -13.12
N GLY A 308 18.92 -7.45 -11.87
CA GLY A 308 17.65 -6.93 -11.37
C GLY A 308 16.45 -7.74 -11.85
N TYR A 309 15.25 -7.17 -11.73
CA TYR A 309 13.98 -7.80 -12.10
C TYR A 309 12.94 -6.75 -12.50
N TYR A 310 12.07 -7.10 -13.45
CA TYR A 310 10.98 -6.22 -13.85
C TYR A 310 9.90 -6.20 -12.77
N VAL A 311 9.78 -5.07 -12.07
CA VAL A 311 8.70 -4.81 -11.13
C VAL A 311 7.39 -4.60 -11.89
N VAL A 312 7.47 -3.80 -12.97
CA VAL A 312 6.39 -3.65 -13.94
C VAL A 312 6.95 -4.06 -15.28
N SER A 313 6.37 -5.11 -15.86
CA SER A 313 6.85 -5.69 -17.11
C SER A 313 6.53 -4.77 -18.31
N PRO A 314 7.40 -4.72 -19.34
CA PRO A 314 7.07 -4.06 -20.59
C PRO A 314 5.80 -4.68 -21.21
N PRO A 315 4.81 -3.89 -21.63
CA PRO A 315 3.56 -4.42 -22.17
C PRO A 315 3.79 -5.08 -23.53
N GLN A 316 3.01 -6.12 -23.84
CA GLN A 316 3.12 -6.83 -25.12
C GLN A 316 2.80 -5.94 -26.33
N GLN A 317 1.93 -4.94 -26.16
CA GLN A 317 1.50 -4.00 -27.19
C GLN A 317 1.41 -2.58 -26.65
N ILE A 318 1.69 -1.60 -27.51
CA ILE A 318 1.51 -0.17 -27.26
C ILE A 318 0.81 0.43 -28.47
N ASN A 319 -0.45 0.81 -28.33
CA ASN A 319 -1.27 1.31 -29.44
C ASN A 319 -0.94 2.76 -29.78
N PRO A 320 -1.28 3.21 -31.01
CA PRO A 320 -1.30 4.64 -31.32
C PRO A 320 -2.18 5.40 -30.32
N GLY A 321 -1.70 6.54 -29.84
CA GLY A 321 -2.42 7.34 -28.84
C GLY A 321 -2.08 6.97 -27.38
N GLU A 322 -1.26 5.94 -27.15
CA GLU A 322 -0.89 5.51 -25.81
C GLU A 322 0.53 5.97 -25.42
N GLN A 323 0.70 6.26 -24.14
CA GLN A 323 2.01 6.29 -23.48
C GLN A 323 1.99 5.19 -22.43
N VAL A 324 3.05 4.38 -22.36
CA VAL A 324 3.19 3.32 -21.35
C VAL A 324 4.44 3.55 -20.53
N LYS A 325 4.47 2.94 -19.36
CA LYS A 325 5.59 2.99 -18.43
C LYS A 325 5.89 1.61 -17.88
N PHE A 326 7.16 1.31 -17.65
CA PHE A 326 7.60 0.08 -17.01
C PHE A 326 8.83 0.32 -16.14
N TRP A 327 9.13 -0.64 -15.26
CA TRP A 327 10.10 -0.47 -14.19
C TRP A 327 10.93 -1.73 -13.99
N LEU A 328 12.24 -1.57 -14.15
CA LEU A 328 13.26 -2.56 -13.81
C LEU A 328 13.97 -2.10 -12.53
N GLN A 329 14.02 -2.94 -11.49
CA GLN A 329 14.70 -2.62 -10.22
C GLN A 329 15.82 -3.60 -9.93
N ASP A 330 16.87 -3.13 -9.23
CA ASP A 330 17.98 -3.96 -8.80
C ASP A 330 17.52 -4.96 -7.73
N ALA A 331 18.18 -6.11 -7.72
CA ALA A 331 18.01 -7.09 -6.66
C ALA A 331 19.10 -6.87 -5.59
N PRO A 332 18.86 -7.26 -4.32
CA PRO A 332 19.91 -7.24 -3.31
C PRO A 332 21.17 -7.95 -3.80
N GLY A 333 22.29 -7.21 -3.85
CA GLY A 333 23.53 -7.73 -4.39
C GLY A 333 24.52 -6.63 -4.78
N LEU A 334 25.53 -7.02 -5.56
CA LEU A 334 26.61 -6.15 -6.03
C LEU A 334 26.31 -5.47 -7.37
N TYR A 335 25.19 -5.82 -8.01
CA TYR A 335 24.82 -5.33 -9.34
C TYR A 335 23.62 -4.40 -9.26
N GLY A 336 23.57 -3.42 -10.15
CA GLY A 336 22.39 -2.57 -10.36
C GLY A 336 21.35 -3.25 -11.26
N THR A 337 20.82 -2.52 -12.23
CA THR A 337 19.83 -3.04 -13.20
C THR A 337 20.39 -3.14 -14.60
N GLN A 338 20.07 -4.23 -15.28
CA GLN A 338 20.39 -4.39 -16.69
C GLN A 338 19.33 -5.25 -17.37
N GLY A 339 18.72 -4.73 -18.43
CA GLY A 339 17.71 -5.45 -19.20
C GLY A 339 17.40 -4.84 -20.55
N SER A 340 16.68 -5.60 -21.37
CA SER A 340 16.27 -5.19 -22.71
C SER A 340 14.78 -5.46 -22.97
N ALA A 341 14.18 -4.58 -23.77
CA ALA A 341 12.86 -4.75 -24.37
C ALA A 341 12.91 -4.28 -25.82
N VAL A 342 12.43 -5.10 -26.76
CA VAL A 342 12.50 -4.82 -28.19
C VAL A 342 11.11 -4.79 -28.77
N TYR A 343 10.73 -3.67 -29.35
CA TYR A 343 9.45 -3.47 -30.02
C TYR A 343 9.65 -3.42 -31.53
N SER A 344 8.64 -3.88 -32.26
CA SER A 344 8.55 -3.72 -33.71
C SER A 344 7.23 -3.06 -34.09
N GLN A 345 7.24 -2.38 -35.23
CA GLN A 345 6.05 -1.82 -35.86
C GLN A 345 5.76 -2.59 -37.15
N VAL A 346 4.48 -2.74 -37.50
CA VAL A 346 4.09 -3.38 -38.77
C VAL A 346 4.70 -2.61 -39.95
N GLY A 347 5.57 -3.28 -40.72
CA GLY A 347 6.18 -2.73 -41.93
C GLY A 347 7.37 -1.78 -41.72
N GLY A 348 7.97 -1.71 -40.52
CA GLY A 348 9.08 -0.80 -40.24
C GLY A 348 10.19 -1.38 -39.36
N ASN A 349 11.20 -0.55 -39.05
CA ASN A 349 12.37 -0.90 -38.24
C ASN A 349 11.98 -1.20 -36.78
N SER A 350 12.74 -2.10 -36.13
CA SER A 350 12.64 -2.38 -34.70
C SER A 350 13.14 -1.18 -33.86
N LEU A 351 12.43 -0.91 -32.77
CA LEU A 351 12.86 -0.03 -31.68
C LEU A 351 13.41 -0.91 -30.56
N THR A 352 14.71 -0.82 -30.32
CA THR A 352 15.37 -1.52 -29.20
C THR A 352 15.55 -0.56 -28.04
N PHE A 353 15.11 -0.97 -26.85
CA PHE A 353 15.51 -0.36 -25.60
C PHE A 353 16.51 -1.28 -24.90
N ASP A 354 17.72 -0.77 -24.69
CA ASP A 354 18.76 -1.38 -23.86
C ASP A 354 19.01 -0.44 -22.67
N GLY A 355 18.59 -0.88 -21.48
CA GLY A 355 18.82 -0.16 -20.23
C GLY A 355 19.92 -0.86 -19.44
N SER A 356 21.00 -0.14 -19.13
CA SER A 356 22.04 -0.65 -18.23
C SER A 356 22.47 0.43 -17.24
N ILE A 357 22.31 0.14 -15.95
CA ILE A 357 22.92 0.83 -14.84
C ILE A 357 23.76 -0.21 -14.09
N SER A 358 25.00 -0.38 -14.52
CA SER A 358 25.96 -1.28 -13.89
C SER A 358 26.82 -0.48 -12.93
N LEU A 359 26.38 -0.39 -11.67
CA LEU A 359 27.21 0.13 -10.58
C LEU A 359 27.60 -1.05 -9.69
N THR A 360 28.91 -1.29 -9.60
CA THR A 360 29.51 -2.27 -8.68
C THR A 360 29.71 -1.58 -7.34
N ARG A 361 29.15 -2.13 -6.25
CA ARG A 361 29.39 -1.63 -4.89
C ARG A 361 30.77 -2.02 -4.38
#